data_AF-A0A952WRP9-F1
#
_entry.id   AF-A0A952WRP9-F1
#
_cell.length_a   1.000
_cell.length_b   1.000
_cell.length_c   1.000
_cell.angle_alpha   90.00
_cell.angle_beta   90.00
_cell.angle_gamma   90.00
#
_symmetry.space_group_name_H-M   'P 1'
#
loop_
_entity.id
_entity.type
_entity.pdbx_description
1 polymer ?
#
loop_
_entity_poly.entity_id
_entity_poly.type
_entity_poly.pdbx_seq_one_letter_code
_entity_poly.pdbx_strand_id
1 'polypeptide(L)'
;MSKKTRKKTAGPKTATMPKAEPEAPAAPVAGRPSALVDTRVIYCGDNLEQLAKLPDACIDLIYIDPPFNSNRNYEVFWGETKEKRSFEDRHASTQAYIDYMRPRCVELARVLKRTGSFYYHCDWHASHYVKVMLDQIMGSNEFRNELIWHYGGRGAKAIATQFARNHDVIFFYGTKKAGRVFNREYLKRRYTPEEAKKRGFRQERDGRWFKTSPRGDYTDESIARLRAEGRIHDTDTGGIRIKYHLGVEDGFVVEEMLVGDTWTDIPDAMHMGHEKLGYPTQKPLALLERIIKASSNTNDIVLDAFCGCGTALVAAQNLGRQWIGIDISPTACRVMTKRLRDVCKMRESEPLWRAHKTDAFVVRDLPWTIEKLKAIPPFEFENWAVIALGGIPNKVQVGDMGIDGRIFPVGTKPSDSNSMFAGDWFPIQVKQTDRVGRPDIDGFEAVMEREDRQRGFFVAFGYSSDAHAECASFHKRTGRLIKLLTVQEILDEEHVQKM
;
A
#
# COMPACT_ATOMS: atom_id res chain seq x y z
N MET A 1 -49.93 -69.00 19.46
CA MET A 1 -49.71 -68.01 20.55
C MET A 1 -48.83 -66.88 20.05
N SER A 2 -49.27 -65.65 20.33
CA SER A 2 -48.90 -64.39 19.67
C SER A 2 -47.54 -63.82 20.12
N LYS A 3 -46.71 -63.36 19.19
CA LYS A 3 -45.53 -62.51 19.47
C LYS A 3 -45.88 -61.04 19.16
N LYS A 4 -45.83 -60.20 20.21
CA LYS A 4 -46.10 -58.76 20.18
C LYS A 4 -45.03 -57.99 19.40
N THR A 5 -45.44 -57.27 18.37
CA THR A 5 -44.64 -56.25 17.66
C THR A 5 -44.87 -54.89 18.32
N ARG A 6 -43.79 -54.23 18.78
CA ARG A 6 -43.82 -52.91 19.43
C ARG A 6 -43.75 -51.81 18.36
N LYS A 7 -44.82 -51.01 18.21
CA LYS A 7 -44.86 -49.78 17.40
C LYS A 7 -43.88 -48.73 17.97
N LYS A 8 -42.97 -48.22 17.12
CA LYS A 8 -42.19 -46.99 17.36
C LYS A 8 -43.03 -45.79 16.91
N THR A 9 -43.30 -44.86 17.82
CA THR A 9 -43.84 -43.52 17.51
C THR A 9 -42.68 -42.56 17.24
N ALA A 10 -42.77 -41.82 16.13
CA ALA A 10 -41.79 -40.83 15.69
C ALA A 10 -41.83 -39.56 16.54
N GLY A 11 -40.66 -39.06 16.96
CA GLY A 11 -40.49 -37.74 17.58
C GLY A 11 -40.45 -36.60 16.55
N PRO A 12 -40.64 -35.34 16.99
CA PRO A 12 -40.83 -34.20 16.09
C PRO A 12 -39.53 -33.85 15.36
N LYS A 13 -39.65 -33.56 14.05
CA LYS A 13 -38.57 -33.04 13.21
C LYS A 13 -38.21 -31.63 13.66
N THR A 14 -37.00 -31.43 14.19
CA THR A 14 -36.41 -30.11 14.38
C THR A 14 -36.10 -29.50 13.01
N ALA A 15 -36.74 -28.38 12.71
CA ALA A 15 -36.46 -27.59 11.52
C ALA A 15 -35.05 -26.98 11.65
N THR A 16 -34.15 -27.40 10.77
CA THR A 16 -32.82 -26.81 10.60
C THR A 16 -32.98 -25.40 10.05
N MET A 17 -32.60 -24.39 10.83
CA MET A 17 -32.39 -23.04 10.29
C MET A 17 -31.16 -23.07 9.37
N PRO A 18 -31.18 -22.36 8.23
CA PRO A 18 -30.05 -22.37 7.31
C PRO A 18 -28.84 -21.72 7.96
N LYS A 19 -27.67 -22.37 7.85
CA LYS A 19 -26.37 -21.79 8.15
C LYS A 19 -26.21 -20.52 7.30
N ALA A 20 -25.92 -19.38 7.95
CA ALA A 20 -25.38 -18.24 7.25
C ALA A 20 -23.98 -18.63 6.75
N GLU A 21 -23.86 -18.87 5.45
CA GLU A 21 -22.56 -18.94 4.78
C GLU A 21 -21.87 -17.58 4.89
N PRO A 22 -20.52 -17.54 4.97
CA PRO A 22 -19.80 -16.28 4.88
C PRO A 22 -20.17 -15.63 3.55
N GLU A 23 -20.75 -14.43 3.61
CA GLU A 23 -21.08 -13.62 2.44
C GLU A 23 -19.83 -13.54 1.54
N ALA A 24 -19.94 -14.07 0.33
CA ALA A 24 -19.00 -13.76 -0.73
C ALA A 24 -18.88 -12.23 -0.83
N PRO A 25 -17.68 -11.67 -1.09
CA PRO A 25 -17.53 -10.22 -1.22
C PRO A 25 -18.58 -9.73 -2.22
N ALA A 26 -19.47 -8.85 -1.73
CA ALA A 26 -20.54 -8.30 -2.54
C ALA A 26 -19.95 -7.78 -3.85
N ALA A 27 -20.60 -8.11 -4.98
CA ALA A 27 -20.21 -7.58 -6.28
C ALA A 27 -19.96 -6.07 -6.16
N PRO A 28 -18.86 -5.53 -6.73
CA PRO A 28 -18.45 -4.15 -6.50
C PRO A 28 -19.63 -3.24 -6.84
N VAL A 29 -20.21 -2.63 -5.80
CA VAL A 29 -21.32 -1.68 -5.97
C VAL A 29 -20.80 -0.60 -6.90
N ALA A 30 -21.51 -0.38 -8.00
CA ALA A 30 -21.09 0.58 -9.01
C ALA A 30 -20.88 1.94 -8.33
N GLY A 31 -19.62 2.36 -8.22
CA GLY A 31 -19.26 3.57 -7.51
C GLY A 31 -19.90 4.77 -8.20
N ARG A 32 -20.63 5.58 -7.45
CA ARG A 32 -21.27 6.78 -7.99
C ARG A 32 -20.21 7.85 -8.18
N PRO A 33 -20.09 8.47 -9.37
CA PRO A 33 -19.14 9.55 -9.58
C PRO A 33 -19.47 10.72 -8.64
N SER A 34 -18.43 11.41 -8.20
CA SER A 34 -18.59 12.63 -7.41
C SER A 34 -19.01 13.78 -8.31
N ALA A 35 -19.88 14.65 -7.82
CA ALA A 35 -20.30 15.86 -8.53
C ALA A 35 -19.28 17.00 -8.43
N LEU A 36 -18.32 16.90 -7.50
CA LEU A 36 -17.37 17.98 -7.19
C LEU A 36 -15.99 17.77 -7.80
N VAL A 37 -15.54 16.51 -7.88
CA VAL A 37 -14.16 16.18 -8.21
C VAL A 37 -14.08 14.87 -8.95
N ASP A 38 -13.20 14.81 -9.92
CA ASP A 38 -12.86 13.60 -10.64
C ASP A 38 -12.13 12.60 -9.72
N THR A 39 -12.55 11.33 -9.76
CA THR A 39 -11.99 10.25 -8.92
C THR A 39 -11.40 9.12 -9.76
N ARG A 40 -10.61 8.24 -9.12
CA ARG A 40 -9.78 7.22 -9.77
C ARG A 40 -8.79 7.88 -10.72
N VAL A 41 -8.13 8.90 -10.19
CA VAL A 41 -7.12 9.69 -10.89
C VAL A 41 -5.82 9.61 -10.11
N ILE A 42 -4.73 9.39 -10.83
CA ILE A 42 -3.37 9.58 -10.34
C ILE A 42 -2.85 10.87 -10.95
N TYR A 43 -2.48 11.85 -10.13
CA TYR A 43 -1.79 13.06 -10.56
C TYR A 43 -0.28 12.91 -10.35
N CYS A 44 0.48 13.09 -11.42
CA CYS A 44 1.92 13.19 -11.34
C CYS A 44 2.32 14.68 -11.18
N GLY A 45 2.94 15.05 -10.06
CA GLY A 45 3.38 16.43 -9.83
C GLY A 45 3.50 16.79 -8.35
N ASP A 46 3.90 18.03 -8.07
CA ASP A 46 3.99 18.51 -6.70
C ASP A 46 2.60 18.53 -6.05
N ASN A 47 2.49 17.91 -4.88
CA ASN A 47 1.22 17.76 -4.21
C ASN A 47 0.62 19.09 -3.74
N LEU A 48 1.41 20.11 -3.41
CA LEU A 48 0.86 21.42 -3.05
C LEU A 48 0.11 22.04 -4.23
N GLU A 49 0.71 21.99 -5.42
CA GLU A 49 0.09 22.50 -6.65
C GLU A 49 -1.15 21.71 -7.04
N GLN A 50 -1.12 20.39 -6.91
CA GLN A 50 -2.27 19.55 -7.26
C GLN A 50 -3.42 19.70 -6.25
N LEU A 51 -3.10 19.78 -4.95
CA LEU A 51 -4.11 20.02 -3.92
C LEU A 51 -4.82 21.36 -4.10
N ALA A 52 -4.08 22.42 -4.48
CA ALA A 52 -4.64 23.75 -4.73
C ALA A 52 -5.71 23.76 -5.84
N LYS A 53 -5.70 22.79 -6.75
CA LYS A 53 -6.70 22.64 -7.82
C LYS A 53 -7.97 21.92 -7.36
N LEU A 54 -7.93 21.20 -6.23
CA LEU A 54 -9.08 20.47 -5.71
C LEU A 54 -10.07 21.41 -5.00
N PRO A 55 -11.38 21.19 -5.11
CA PRO A 55 -12.37 21.97 -4.37
C PRO A 55 -12.26 21.80 -2.85
N ASP A 56 -12.75 22.79 -2.11
CA ASP A 56 -12.90 22.73 -0.66
C ASP A 56 -13.82 21.57 -0.27
N ALA A 57 -13.53 20.93 0.87
CA ALA A 57 -14.38 19.92 1.49
C ALA A 57 -14.91 18.84 0.52
N CYS A 58 -14.06 18.33 -0.38
CA CYS A 58 -14.42 17.29 -1.35
C CYS A 58 -14.01 15.87 -0.92
N ILE A 59 -13.13 15.72 0.08
CA ILE A 59 -12.53 14.44 0.47
C ILE A 59 -13.10 13.91 1.79
N ASP A 60 -13.42 12.62 1.85
CA ASP A 60 -13.97 11.95 3.05
C ASP A 60 -12.88 11.39 3.98
N LEU A 61 -11.79 10.88 3.40
CA LEU A 61 -10.67 10.31 4.16
C LEU A 61 -9.35 10.73 3.52
N ILE A 62 -8.45 11.26 4.32
CA ILE A 62 -7.07 11.54 3.92
C ILE A 62 -6.15 10.64 4.74
N TYR A 63 -5.28 9.91 4.05
CA TYR A 63 -4.11 9.26 4.64
C TYR A 63 -2.88 9.78 3.93
N ILE A 64 -1.87 10.21 4.67
CA ILE A 64 -0.58 10.58 4.10
C ILE A 64 0.57 9.90 4.84
N ASP A 65 1.58 9.52 4.07
CA ASP A 65 2.86 8.95 4.52
C ASP A 65 4.01 9.78 3.92
N PRO A 66 4.17 11.04 4.37
CA PRO A 66 5.21 11.93 3.85
C PRO A 66 6.62 11.44 4.23
N PRO A 67 7.69 12.03 3.68
CA PRO A 67 9.06 11.81 4.18
C PRO A 67 9.15 12.06 5.69
N PHE A 68 9.98 11.32 6.43
CA PHE A 68 9.99 11.35 7.91
C PHE A 68 11.02 12.33 8.50
N ASN A 69 11.76 13.06 7.67
CA ASN A 69 12.92 13.86 8.04
C ASN A 69 13.95 13.06 8.85
N SER A 70 14.13 11.80 8.47
CA SER A 70 15.05 10.86 9.12
C SER A 70 16.52 11.14 8.81
N ASN A 71 16.80 12.10 7.92
CA ASN A 71 18.13 12.43 7.41
C ASN A 71 18.81 11.19 6.79
N ARG A 72 18.00 10.34 6.13
CA ARG A 72 18.42 9.10 5.49
C ARG A 72 18.24 9.19 3.99
N ASN A 73 19.15 8.54 3.28
CA ASN A 73 18.96 8.20 1.89
C ASN A 73 18.16 6.89 1.85
N TYR A 74 16.87 6.96 1.51
CA TYR A 74 16.05 5.76 1.39
C TYR A 74 16.33 5.10 0.06
N GLU A 75 16.78 3.85 0.12
CA GLU A 75 17.14 3.04 -1.03
C GLU A 75 15.90 2.26 -1.54
N VAL A 76 15.40 2.60 -2.73
CA VAL A 76 14.35 1.87 -3.48
C VAL A 76 14.93 0.56 -3.99
N PHE A 77 14.35 -0.57 -3.60
CA PHE A 77 14.76 -1.91 -4.05
C PHE A 77 13.81 -2.52 -5.06
N TRP A 78 13.76 -1.97 -6.27
CA TRP A 78 12.77 -2.35 -7.29
C TRP A 78 12.94 -3.78 -7.83
N GLY A 79 11.81 -4.46 -8.08
CA GLY A 79 11.73 -5.80 -8.68
C GLY A 79 12.36 -6.92 -7.85
N GLU A 80 12.29 -8.15 -8.35
CA GLU A 80 12.91 -9.30 -7.68
C GLU A 80 14.46 -9.15 -7.57
N THR A 81 15.08 -8.25 -8.34
CA THR A 81 16.53 -7.99 -8.31
C THR A 81 16.99 -6.88 -7.36
N LYS A 82 16.13 -6.43 -6.42
CA LYS A 82 16.52 -5.49 -5.34
C LYS A 82 17.32 -4.30 -5.89
N GLU A 83 16.75 -3.41 -6.70
CA GLU A 83 17.45 -2.21 -7.19
C GLU A 83 17.88 -1.21 -6.08
N LYS A 84 18.48 -0.05 -6.35
CA LYS A 84 18.88 0.90 -5.29
C LYS A 84 18.76 2.31 -5.87
N ARG A 85 17.71 3.04 -5.49
CA ARG A 85 17.63 4.50 -5.73
C ARG A 85 17.48 5.24 -4.42
N SER A 86 18.27 6.28 -4.21
CA SER A 86 18.17 7.14 -3.03
C SER A 86 17.10 8.21 -3.21
N PHE A 87 16.02 8.14 -2.45
CA PHE A 87 15.25 9.33 -2.11
C PHE A 87 15.93 9.99 -0.91
N GLU A 88 16.32 11.25 -1.04
CA GLU A 88 16.85 12.01 0.09
C GLU A 88 15.68 12.45 0.98
N ASP A 89 15.48 11.76 2.10
CA ASP A 89 14.64 12.26 3.20
C ASP A 89 15.48 13.20 4.07
N ARG A 90 15.92 14.30 3.45
CA ARG A 90 16.87 15.24 4.02
C ARG A 90 16.37 16.66 3.87
N HIS A 91 15.98 17.24 5.00
CA HIS A 91 15.79 18.68 5.11
C HIS A 91 16.96 19.28 5.87
N ALA A 92 17.27 20.55 5.59
CA ALA A 92 18.36 21.27 6.26
C ALA A 92 18.18 21.28 7.80
N SER A 93 16.94 21.19 8.28
CA SER A 93 16.58 21.08 9.70
C SER A 93 15.16 20.56 9.85
N THR A 94 14.76 20.19 11.07
CA THR A 94 13.35 19.92 11.40
C THR A 94 12.46 21.12 11.07
N GLN A 95 12.94 22.35 11.22
CA GLN A 95 12.18 23.55 10.85
C GLN A 95 11.93 23.58 9.34
N ALA A 96 12.94 23.31 8.52
CA ALA A 96 12.80 23.26 7.07
C ALA A 96 11.79 22.18 6.61
N TYR A 97 11.75 21.04 7.31
CA TYR A 97 10.72 20.01 7.07
C TYR A 97 9.31 20.52 7.42
N ILE A 98 9.15 21.19 8.55
CA ILE A 98 7.87 21.78 8.95
C ILE A 98 7.44 22.88 7.99
N ASP A 99 8.37 23.72 7.51
CA ASP A 99 8.08 24.75 6.51
C ASP A 99 7.66 24.15 5.16
N TYR A 100 8.23 23.00 4.79
CA TYR A 100 7.82 22.22 3.63
C TYR A 100 6.42 21.60 3.81
N MET A 101 6.13 21.02 4.97
CA MET A 101 4.86 20.30 5.23
C MET A 101 3.68 21.22 5.55
N ARG A 102 3.92 22.38 6.16
CA ARG A 102 2.87 23.32 6.60
C ARG A 102 1.91 23.73 5.49
N PRO A 103 2.35 24.28 4.34
CA PRO A 103 1.41 24.69 3.29
C PRO A 103 0.62 23.49 2.74
N ARG A 104 1.24 22.31 2.64
CA ARG A 104 0.57 21.07 2.21
C ARG A 104 -0.51 20.64 3.20
N CYS A 105 -0.22 20.70 4.49
CA CYS A 105 -1.20 20.37 5.54
C CYS A 105 -2.36 21.36 5.61
N VAL A 106 -2.14 22.64 5.29
CA VAL A 106 -3.22 23.63 5.15
C VAL A 106 -4.16 23.25 4.00
N GLU A 107 -3.61 22.91 2.83
CA GLU A 107 -4.41 22.45 1.70
C GLU A 107 -5.13 21.13 1.98
N LEU A 108 -4.48 20.18 2.65
CA LEU A 108 -5.12 18.92 3.09
C LEU A 108 -6.28 19.19 4.05
N ALA A 109 -6.14 20.14 4.97
CA ALA A 109 -7.24 20.55 5.86
C ALA A 109 -8.38 21.21 5.08
N ARG A 110 -8.09 22.02 4.05
CA ARG A 110 -9.08 22.69 3.20
C ARG A 110 -9.93 21.71 2.39
N VAL A 111 -9.31 20.70 1.78
CA VAL A 111 -10.01 19.72 0.93
C VAL A 111 -10.76 18.66 1.75
N LEU A 112 -10.44 18.49 3.03
CA LEU A 112 -11.10 17.54 3.93
C LEU A 112 -12.51 18.02 4.30
N LYS A 113 -13.50 17.15 4.16
CA LYS A 113 -14.85 17.38 4.68
C LYS A 113 -14.83 17.50 6.20
N ARG A 114 -15.74 18.30 6.77
CA ARG A 114 -15.94 18.36 8.24
C ARG A 114 -16.31 17.00 8.85
N THR A 115 -16.95 16.12 8.09
CA THR A 115 -17.29 14.74 8.49
C THR A 115 -16.17 13.75 8.24
N GLY A 116 -15.04 14.21 7.68
CA GLY A 116 -13.95 13.37 7.26
C GLY A 116 -12.97 13.00 8.36
N SER A 117 -12.06 12.10 8.02
CA SER A 117 -10.96 11.66 8.87
C SER A 117 -9.62 11.99 8.22
N PHE A 118 -8.64 12.39 9.04
CA PHE A 118 -7.27 12.66 8.59
C PHE A 118 -6.27 11.83 9.37
N TYR A 119 -5.38 11.17 8.64
CA TYR A 119 -4.30 10.34 9.17
C TYR A 119 -2.94 10.84 8.66
N TYR A 120 -2.03 11.10 9.60
CA TYR A 120 -0.64 11.47 9.30
C TYR A 120 0.29 10.38 9.84
N HIS A 121 0.96 9.65 8.96
CA HIS A 121 1.97 8.66 9.32
C HIS A 121 3.34 9.32 9.49
N CYS A 122 4.02 9.07 10.61
CA CYS A 122 5.38 9.53 10.86
C CYS A 122 6.15 8.62 11.81
N ASP A 123 7.44 8.89 11.99
CA ASP A 123 8.24 8.27 13.04
C ASP A 123 8.63 9.26 14.15
N TRP A 124 9.53 8.82 15.04
CA TRP A 124 9.99 9.57 16.19
C TRP A 124 10.80 10.85 15.86
N HIS A 125 11.32 11.04 14.63
CA HIS A 125 12.22 12.17 14.33
C HIS A 125 11.51 13.53 14.37
N ALA A 126 10.32 13.64 13.76
CA ALA A 126 9.61 14.91 13.62
C ALA A 126 8.16 14.88 14.17
N SER A 127 7.68 13.73 14.65
CA SER A 127 6.29 13.53 15.12
C SER A 127 5.77 14.62 16.05
N HIS A 128 6.52 15.02 17.08
CA HIS A 128 6.08 16.04 18.04
C HIS A 128 5.92 17.43 17.39
N TYR A 129 6.81 17.81 16.47
CA TYR A 129 6.74 19.09 15.76
C TYR A 129 5.58 19.09 14.75
N VAL A 130 5.38 17.97 14.06
CA VAL A 130 4.22 17.73 13.19
C VAL A 130 2.93 17.82 13.99
N LYS A 131 2.86 17.21 15.18
CA LYS A 131 1.68 17.26 16.05
C LYS A 131 1.29 18.69 16.40
N VAL A 132 2.25 19.51 16.82
CA VAL A 132 2.02 20.92 17.15
C VAL A 132 1.57 21.71 15.91
N MET A 133 2.21 21.48 14.75
CA MET A 133 1.79 22.11 13.49
C MET A 133 0.35 21.73 13.11
N LEU A 134 -0.01 20.46 13.21
CA LEU A 134 -1.36 19.98 12.89
C LEU A 134 -2.41 20.52 13.87
N ASP A 135 -2.09 20.64 15.16
CA ASP A 135 -2.98 21.28 16.14
C ASP A 135 -3.27 22.74 15.80
N GLN A 136 -2.28 23.47 15.26
CA GLN A 136 -2.46 24.86 14.81
C GLN A 136 -3.34 24.95 13.55
N ILE A 137 -3.26 23.96 12.65
CA ILE A 137 -3.98 23.96 11.37
C ILE A 137 -5.40 23.43 11.52
N MET A 138 -5.56 22.27 12.17
CA MET A 138 -6.82 21.54 12.27
C MET A 138 -7.56 21.80 13.58
N GLY A 139 -6.86 22.31 14.60
CA GLY A 139 -7.38 22.51 15.95
C GLY A 139 -7.06 21.33 16.88
N SER A 140 -6.52 21.62 18.06
CA SER A 140 -6.19 20.61 19.08
C SER A 140 -7.41 19.81 19.57
N ASN A 141 -8.60 20.42 19.53
CA ASN A 141 -9.86 19.77 19.86
C ASN A 141 -10.34 18.77 18.78
N GLU A 142 -9.67 18.68 17.65
CA GLU A 142 -9.96 17.74 16.55
C GLU A 142 -9.03 16.51 16.57
N PHE A 143 -7.91 16.58 17.31
CA PHE A 143 -7.05 15.43 17.55
C PHE A 143 -7.80 14.37 18.37
N ARG A 144 -7.79 13.11 17.92
CA ARG A 144 -8.46 12.00 18.62
C ARG A 144 -7.50 11.23 19.50
N ASN A 145 -6.47 10.67 18.87
CA ASN A 145 -5.44 9.88 19.49
C ASN A 145 -4.29 9.65 18.49
N GLU A 146 -3.23 9.06 19.01
CA GLU A 146 -2.14 8.51 18.23
C GLU A 146 -2.30 7.00 18.13
N LEU A 147 -2.03 6.46 16.95
CA LEU A 147 -1.98 5.02 16.74
C LEU A 147 -0.51 4.60 16.72
N ILE A 148 -0.17 3.60 17.52
CA ILE A 148 1.17 3.04 17.60
C ILE A 148 1.18 1.77 16.78
N TRP A 149 1.81 1.81 15.61
CA TRP A 149 2.01 0.64 14.79
C TRP A 149 3.36 0.01 15.12
N HIS A 150 3.32 -1.07 15.90
CA HIS A 150 4.51 -1.79 16.34
C HIS A 150 4.83 -2.95 15.40
N TYR A 151 6.07 -2.97 14.90
CA TYR A 151 6.61 -4.03 14.06
C TYR A 151 7.87 -4.64 14.71
N GLY A 152 8.08 -5.93 14.49
CA GLY A 152 9.15 -6.68 15.16
C GLY A 152 10.55 -6.12 14.84
N GLY A 153 11.41 -6.00 15.85
CA GLY A 153 12.81 -5.61 15.69
C GLY A 153 13.75 -6.80 15.61
N ARG A 154 14.66 -6.83 14.61
CA ARG A 154 15.84 -7.71 14.56
C ARG A 154 17.09 -6.90 14.16
N GLY A 155 18.28 -7.43 14.48
CA GLY A 155 19.57 -6.87 14.01
C GLY A 155 20.22 -5.87 14.98
N ALA A 156 20.89 -4.84 14.43
CA ALA A 156 21.74 -3.88 15.16
C ALA A 156 21.07 -3.17 16.36
N LYS A 157 19.74 -3.25 16.49
CA LYS A 157 19.00 -2.79 17.67
C LYS A 157 19.32 -3.60 18.94
N ALA A 158 19.81 -4.83 18.81
CA ALA A 158 20.20 -5.68 19.95
C ALA A 158 21.53 -5.23 20.62
N ILE A 159 22.33 -4.44 19.92
CA ILE A 159 23.61 -3.89 20.42
C ILE A 159 23.55 -2.38 20.67
N ALA A 160 22.34 -1.79 20.61
CA ALA A 160 22.14 -0.37 20.83
C ALA A 160 22.22 -0.01 22.32
N THR A 161 22.71 1.19 22.63
CA THR A 161 22.78 1.74 24.00
C THR A 161 21.47 2.40 24.47
N GLN A 162 20.37 2.11 23.80
CA GLN A 162 19.04 2.69 24.06
C GLN A 162 17.95 1.66 23.76
N PHE A 163 16.71 1.95 24.17
CA PHE A 163 15.55 1.12 23.82
C PHE A 163 15.36 1.01 22.31
N ALA A 164 14.92 -0.17 21.87
CA ALA A 164 14.70 -0.44 20.46
C ALA A 164 13.50 0.38 19.92
N ARG A 165 13.76 1.15 18.87
CA ARG A 165 12.75 1.94 18.15
C ARG A 165 11.99 1.01 17.20
N ASN A 166 10.86 0.47 17.63
CA ASN A 166 10.12 -0.62 16.94
C ASN A 166 8.66 -0.25 16.63
N HIS A 167 8.37 1.04 16.47
CA HIS A 167 7.05 1.48 16.07
C HIS A 167 7.12 2.77 15.28
N ASP A 168 6.10 2.95 14.46
CA ASP A 168 5.76 4.23 13.83
C ASP A 168 4.50 4.79 14.52
N VAL A 169 4.30 6.10 14.38
CA VAL A 169 3.19 6.85 14.98
C VAL A 169 2.28 7.37 13.87
N ILE A 170 0.98 7.14 14.00
CA ILE A 170 -0.02 7.65 13.07
C ILE A 170 -0.99 8.55 13.83
N PHE A 171 -0.98 9.85 13.54
CA PHE A 171 -1.91 10.79 14.17
C PHE A 171 -3.29 10.71 13.53
N PHE A 172 -4.33 10.65 14.36
CA PHE A 172 -5.71 10.62 13.91
C PHE A 172 -6.46 11.90 14.30
N TYR A 173 -6.92 12.64 13.31
CA TYR A 173 -7.79 13.81 13.47
C TYR A 173 -9.19 13.55 12.91
N GLY A 174 -10.20 14.20 13.51
CA GLY A 174 -11.53 14.32 12.92
C GLY A 174 -12.61 14.77 13.90
N THR A 175 -13.63 15.45 13.35
CA THR A 175 -14.64 16.14 14.16
C THR A 175 -15.75 15.23 14.64
N LYS A 176 -15.71 14.86 15.93
CA LYS A 176 -16.74 14.02 16.57
C LYS A 176 -18.14 14.63 16.45
N LYS A 177 -18.26 15.94 16.65
CA LYS A 177 -19.55 16.66 16.60
C LYS A 177 -20.14 16.72 15.19
N ALA A 178 -19.35 16.50 14.14
CA ALA A 178 -19.80 16.58 12.75
C ALA A 178 -20.38 15.27 12.22
N GLY A 179 -20.47 14.21 13.04
CA GLY A 179 -20.99 12.91 12.58
C GLY A 179 -19.99 12.13 11.73
N ARG A 180 -18.69 12.25 12.05
CA ARG A 180 -17.62 11.53 11.35
C ARG A 180 -17.83 10.01 11.36
N VAL A 181 -17.55 9.38 10.22
CA VAL A 181 -17.56 7.92 10.07
C VAL A 181 -16.51 7.28 10.98
N PHE A 182 -16.94 6.29 11.76
CA PHE A 182 -16.04 5.43 12.53
C PHE A 182 -16.65 4.03 12.72
N ASN A 183 -16.27 3.10 11.85
CA ASN A 183 -16.68 1.70 11.87
C ASN A 183 -15.79 0.94 12.87
N ARG A 184 -16.41 0.31 13.87
CA ARG A 184 -15.67 -0.43 14.89
C ARG A 184 -15.12 -1.72 14.31
N GLU A 185 -13.81 -1.85 14.34
CA GLU A 185 -13.11 -3.07 13.93
C GLU A 185 -12.81 -3.95 15.15
N TYR A 186 -12.85 -5.27 14.93
CA TYR A 186 -12.61 -6.27 15.97
C TYR A 186 -11.54 -7.26 15.51
N LEU A 187 -10.65 -7.62 16.43
CA LEU A 187 -9.70 -8.72 16.25
C LEU A 187 -10.28 -9.98 16.86
N LYS A 188 -10.19 -11.09 16.12
CA LYS A 188 -10.50 -12.41 16.61
C LYS A 188 -9.23 -13.09 17.10
N ARG A 189 -9.22 -13.52 18.36
CA ARG A 189 -8.20 -14.43 18.89
C ARG A 189 -8.81 -15.78 19.19
N ARG A 190 -8.16 -16.83 18.70
CA ARG A 190 -8.56 -18.22 18.92
C ARG A 190 -7.66 -18.84 19.96
N TYR A 191 -8.27 -19.53 20.91
CA TYR A 191 -7.58 -20.25 21.97
C TYR A 191 -8.13 -21.67 22.05
N THR A 192 -7.25 -22.64 22.27
CA THR A 192 -7.69 -23.95 22.71
C THR A 192 -8.40 -23.82 24.07
N PRO A 193 -9.32 -24.74 24.44
CA PRO A 193 -9.96 -24.71 25.75
C PRO A 193 -8.96 -24.68 26.92
N GLU A 194 -7.79 -25.30 26.77
CA GLU A 194 -6.73 -25.27 27.77
C GLU A 194 -6.07 -23.89 27.89
N GLU A 195 -5.73 -23.26 26.77
CA GLU A 195 -5.18 -21.90 26.76
C GLU A 195 -6.18 -20.88 27.31
N ALA A 196 -7.46 -21.03 26.97
CA ALA A 196 -8.54 -20.21 27.48
C ALA A 196 -8.60 -20.27 29.02
N LYS A 197 -8.55 -21.47 29.61
CA LYS A 197 -8.50 -21.65 31.07
C LYS A 197 -7.25 -21.01 31.68
N LYS A 198 -6.07 -21.19 31.06
CA LYS A 198 -4.80 -20.57 31.52
C LYS A 198 -4.87 -19.04 31.52
N ARG A 199 -5.64 -18.44 30.62
CA ARG A 199 -5.92 -16.99 30.56
C ARG A 199 -6.98 -16.53 31.57
N GLY A 200 -7.53 -17.44 32.38
CA GLY A 200 -8.56 -17.14 33.36
C GLY A 200 -9.97 -17.06 32.77
N PHE A 201 -10.18 -17.55 31.55
CA PHE A 201 -11.53 -17.70 31.00
C PHE A 201 -12.22 -18.85 31.69
N ARG A 202 -13.53 -18.70 31.90
CA ARG A 202 -14.37 -19.63 32.63
C ARG A 202 -15.50 -20.10 31.73
N GLN A 203 -16.10 -21.22 32.10
CA GLN A 203 -17.23 -21.79 31.39
C GLN A 203 -18.42 -21.83 32.35
N GLU A 204 -19.59 -21.38 31.90
CA GLU A 204 -20.83 -21.55 32.62
C GLU A 204 -21.29 -23.01 32.57
N ARG A 205 -22.26 -23.37 33.41
CA ARG A 205 -22.79 -24.75 33.50
C ARG A 205 -23.41 -25.22 32.19
N ASP A 206 -23.89 -24.30 31.36
CA ASP A 206 -24.47 -24.57 30.05
C ASP A 206 -23.43 -24.64 28.92
N GLY A 207 -22.15 -24.52 29.25
CA GLY A 207 -21.04 -24.61 28.30
C GLY A 207 -20.60 -23.27 27.69
N ARG A 208 -21.24 -22.14 28.01
CA ARG A 208 -20.83 -20.82 27.47
C ARG A 208 -19.54 -20.32 28.10
N TRP A 209 -18.58 -19.92 27.28
CA TRP A 209 -17.33 -19.32 27.74
C TRP A 209 -17.50 -17.84 28.06
N PHE A 210 -16.81 -17.39 29.11
CA PHE A 210 -16.78 -15.99 29.50
C PHE A 210 -15.45 -15.60 30.16
N LYS A 211 -15.10 -14.33 30.05
CA LYS A 211 -14.08 -13.69 30.88
C LYS A 211 -14.74 -12.68 31.81
N THR A 212 -14.04 -12.30 32.87
CA THR A 212 -14.53 -11.27 33.79
C THR A 212 -13.54 -10.13 33.94
N SER A 213 -14.05 -8.90 34.00
CA SER A 213 -13.25 -7.71 34.36
C SER A 213 -13.83 -7.04 35.60
N PRO A 214 -13.03 -6.32 36.39
CA PRO A 214 -13.55 -5.44 37.43
C PRO A 214 -14.54 -4.41 36.86
N ARG A 215 -15.33 -3.78 37.74
CA ARG A 215 -16.29 -2.73 37.38
C ARG A 215 -15.68 -1.63 36.50
N GLY A 216 -14.47 -1.15 36.77
CA GLY A 216 -13.86 -0.03 36.04
C GLY A 216 -14.75 1.23 36.07
N ASP A 217 -14.81 1.94 34.93
CA ASP A 217 -15.51 3.22 34.80
C ASP A 217 -17.01 3.09 34.44
N TYR A 218 -17.58 1.89 34.57
CA TYR A 218 -19.00 1.69 34.29
C TYR A 218 -19.87 2.47 35.30
N THR A 219 -20.84 3.22 34.77
CA THR A 219 -21.84 3.94 35.56
C THR A 219 -22.77 2.97 36.29
N ASP A 220 -23.39 3.42 37.38
CA ASP A 220 -24.37 2.59 38.12
C ASP A 220 -25.53 2.13 37.24
N GLU A 221 -26.00 3.00 36.35
CA GLU A 221 -27.02 2.66 35.35
C GLU A 221 -26.55 1.54 34.41
N SER A 222 -25.31 1.60 33.93
CA SER A 222 -24.75 0.54 33.08
C SER A 222 -24.60 -0.76 33.85
N ILE A 223 -24.22 -0.71 35.13
CA ILE A 223 -24.14 -1.89 35.99
C ILE A 223 -25.53 -2.47 36.25
N ALA A 224 -26.54 -1.66 36.51
CA ALA A 224 -27.92 -2.12 36.67
C ALA A 224 -28.44 -2.84 35.42
N ARG A 225 -28.18 -2.27 34.23
CA ARG A 225 -28.51 -2.91 32.95
C ARG A 225 -27.77 -4.25 32.76
N LEU A 226 -26.44 -4.27 32.97
CA LEU A 226 -25.65 -5.49 32.87
C LEU A 226 -26.09 -6.56 33.87
N ARG A 227 -26.54 -6.16 35.06
CA ARG A 227 -27.10 -7.06 36.07
C ARG A 227 -28.41 -7.67 35.59
N ALA A 228 -29.30 -6.87 34.99
CA ALA A 228 -30.52 -7.36 34.36
C ALA A 228 -30.24 -8.33 33.20
N GLU A 229 -29.14 -8.13 32.46
CA GLU A 229 -28.65 -9.05 31.41
C GLU A 229 -27.97 -10.32 31.96
N GLY A 230 -27.84 -10.48 33.29
CA GLY A 230 -27.13 -11.61 33.90
C GLY A 230 -25.61 -11.57 33.72
N ARG A 231 -25.07 -10.41 33.33
CA ARG A 231 -23.64 -10.20 33.03
C ARG A 231 -22.83 -9.64 34.20
N ILE A 232 -23.39 -9.67 35.40
CA ILE A 232 -22.68 -9.29 36.62
C ILE A 232 -22.41 -10.52 37.47
N HIS A 233 -21.22 -10.55 38.05
CA HIS A 233 -20.81 -11.47 39.09
C HIS A 233 -20.35 -10.66 40.30
N ASP A 234 -21.16 -10.65 41.34
CA ASP A 234 -20.79 -10.10 42.65
C ASP A 234 -19.82 -11.09 43.33
N THR A 235 -18.67 -10.61 43.78
CA THR A 235 -17.67 -11.42 44.48
C THR A 235 -18.04 -11.55 45.95
N ASP A 236 -17.55 -12.59 46.62
CA ASP A 236 -17.81 -12.84 48.04
C ASP A 236 -17.32 -11.70 48.95
N THR A 237 -16.38 -10.88 48.47
CA THR A 237 -15.85 -9.68 49.12
C THR A 237 -16.62 -8.39 48.80
N GLY A 238 -17.74 -8.47 48.09
CA GLY A 238 -18.58 -7.33 47.72
C GLY A 238 -18.12 -6.56 46.46
N GLY A 239 -17.15 -7.08 45.72
CA GLY A 239 -16.68 -6.48 44.46
C GLY A 239 -17.57 -6.85 43.27
N ILE A 240 -17.72 -5.94 42.31
CA ILE A 240 -18.49 -6.19 41.08
C ILE A 240 -17.54 -6.59 39.95
N ARG A 241 -17.82 -7.74 39.32
CA ARG A 241 -17.16 -8.16 38.07
C ARG A 241 -18.14 -8.29 36.92
N ILE A 242 -17.76 -7.79 35.76
CA ILE A 242 -18.56 -7.83 34.53
C ILE A 242 -18.15 -9.06 33.72
N LYS A 243 -19.13 -9.86 33.31
CA LYS A 243 -18.96 -11.01 32.41
C LYS A 243 -19.01 -10.55 30.95
N TYR A 244 -18.02 -10.99 30.18
CA TYR A 244 -17.96 -10.86 28.73
C TYR A 244 -17.99 -12.26 28.14
N HIS A 245 -19.08 -12.59 27.44
CA HIS A 245 -19.22 -13.88 26.78
C HIS A 245 -18.26 -13.97 25.59
N LEU A 246 -17.74 -15.17 25.37
CA LEU A 246 -16.79 -15.51 24.33
C LEU A 246 -17.46 -16.46 23.33
N GLY A 247 -17.08 -16.37 22.06
CA GLY A 247 -17.55 -17.25 21.01
C GLY A 247 -16.89 -18.62 21.06
N VAL A 248 -17.44 -19.56 20.29
CA VAL A 248 -16.81 -20.85 20.02
C VAL A 248 -16.89 -21.12 18.53
N GLU A 249 -15.76 -21.35 17.88
CA GLU A 249 -15.65 -21.68 16.45
C GLU A 249 -14.69 -22.87 16.30
N ASP A 250 -15.12 -23.93 15.62
CA ASP A 250 -14.30 -25.11 15.32
C ASP A 250 -13.57 -25.73 16.54
N GLY A 251 -14.21 -25.70 17.71
CA GLY A 251 -13.63 -26.20 18.97
C GLY A 251 -12.68 -25.23 19.68
N PHE A 252 -12.42 -24.05 19.11
CA PHE A 252 -11.65 -22.99 19.75
C PHE A 252 -12.57 -22.00 20.47
N VAL A 253 -12.11 -21.51 21.61
CA VAL A 253 -12.70 -20.36 22.29
C VAL A 253 -12.25 -19.10 21.55
N VAL A 254 -13.21 -18.29 21.11
CA VAL A 254 -12.98 -17.10 20.30
C VAL A 254 -13.27 -15.85 21.11
N GLU A 255 -12.26 -15.00 21.21
CA GLU A 255 -12.37 -13.68 21.81
C GLU A 255 -12.40 -12.62 20.71
N GLU A 256 -13.50 -11.89 20.62
CA GLU A 256 -13.61 -10.68 19.81
C GLU A 256 -13.18 -9.48 20.65
N MET A 257 -12.07 -8.86 20.28
CA MET A 257 -11.52 -7.70 20.95
C MET A 257 -11.67 -6.49 20.06
N LEU A 258 -12.18 -5.39 20.61
CA LEU A 258 -12.17 -4.11 19.92
C LEU A 258 -10.71 -3.75 19.58
N VAL A 259 -10.46 -3.33 18.35
CA VAL A 259 -9.16 -2.81 17.93
C VAL A 259 -8.85 -1.55 18.75
N GLY A 260 -7.72 -1.57 19.46
CA GLY A 260 -7.21 -0.42 20.21
C GLY A 260 -6.38 0.52 19.33
N ASP A 261 -5.66 1.43 19.98
CA ASP A 261 -4.71 2.35 19.33
C ASP A 261 -3.30 1.77 19.16
N THR A 262 -2.98 0.69 19.87
CA THR A 262 -1.70 -0.02 19.74
C THR A 262 -1.87 -1.26 18.86
N TRP A 263 -1.26 -1.23 17.68
CA TRP A 263 -1.37 -2.30 16.67
C TRP A 263 -0.10 -3.12 16.62
N THR A 264 -0.18 -4.37 17.07
CA THR A 264 0.94 -5.31 17.11
C THR A 264 0.74 -6.51 16.19
N ASP A 265 -0.40 -6.59 15.52
CA ASP A 265 -0.86 -7.73 14.74
C ASP A 265 -0.63 -7.58 13.23
N ILE A 266 -0.22 -6.39 12.80
CA ILE A 266 0.12 -6.10 11.40
C ILE A 266 1.65 -6.08 11.28
N PRO A 267 2.28 -7.07 10.62
CA PRO A 267 3.72 -7.05 10.39
C PRO A 267 4.09 -5.98 9.36
N ASP A 268 5.35 -5.57 9.33
CA ASP A 268 5.84 -4.69 8.25
C ASP A 268 5.79 -5.40 6.88
N ALA A 269 5.75 -4.61 5.80
CA ALA A 269 5.66 -5.15 4.45
C ALA A 269 6.94 -5.88 4.02
N MET A 270 8.09 -5.59 4.65
CA MET A 270 9.34 -6.27 4.34
C MET A 270 9.31 -7.75 4.71
N HIS A 271 8.49 -8.13 5.70
CA HIS A 271 8.30 -9.50 6.13
C HIS A 271 7.13 -10.23 5.42
N MET A 272 6.39 -9.56 4.53
CA MET A 272 5.28 -10.15 3.77
C MET A 272 5.68 -10.37 2.30
N GLY A 273 6.34 -11.50 2.03
CA GLY A 273 6.95 -11.79 0.72
C GLY A 273 6.00 -11.77 -0.49
N HIS A 274 4.69 -11.95 -0.29
CA HIS A 274 3.69 -11.93 -1.36
C HIS A 274 3.15 -10.53 -1.70
N GLU A 275 3.34 -9.53 -0.81
CA GLU A 275 2.92 -8.14 -1.05
C GLU A 275 4.06 -7.24 -1.54
N LYS A 276 5.30 -7.76 -1.58
CA LYS A 276 6.50 -6.95 -1.78
C LYS A 276 6.64 -6.51 -3.23
N LEU A 277 6.65 -5.20 -3.45
CA LEU A 277 6.87 -4.59 -4.78
C LEU A 277 8.30 -4.12 -5.00
N GLY A 278 9.07 -4.01 -3.93
CA GLY A 278 10.42 -3.44 -3.98
C GLY A 278 10.48 -1.91 -3.88
N TYR A 279 9.34 -1.23 -3.78
CA TYR A 279 9.32 0.20 -3.45
C TYR A 279 9.81 0.42 -2.00
N PRO A 280 10.67 1.42 -1.71
CA PRO A 280 11.14 1.67 -0.37
C PRO A 280 9.94 2.10 0.48
N THR A 281 10.02 1.83 1.77
CA THR A 281 9.03 2.27 2.76
C THR A 281 7.58 1.87 2.45
N GLN A 282 7.35 0.88 1.56
CA GLN A 282 6.02 0.32 1.27
C GLN A 282 5.32 -0.06 2.58
N LYS A 283 4.12 0.48 2.79
CA LYS A 283 3.28 0.10 3.92
C LYS A 283 2.48 -1.18 3.61
N PRO A 284 2.21 -2.03 4.61
CA PRO A 284 1.41 -3.25 4.45
C PRO A 284 -0.01 -2.93 3.99
N LEU A 285 -0.60 -3.76 3.12
CA LEU A 285 -1.96 -3.52 2.66
C LEU A 285 -2.98 -3.55 3.83
N ALA A 286 -2.83 -4.51 4.74
CA ALA A 286 -3.68 -4.66 5.93
C ALA A 286 -3.71 -3.42 6.84
N LEU A 287 -2.61 -2.64 6.88
CA LEU A 287 -2.54 -1.39 7.65
C LEU A 287 -3.51 -0.36 7.09
N LEU A 288 -3.47 -0.16 5.77
CA LEU A 288 -4.28 0.82 5.07
C LEU A 288 -5.74 0.37 5.00
N GLU A 289 -6.00 -0.93 4.80
CA GLU A 289 -7.35 -1.49 4.83
C GLU A 289 -8.04 -1.24 6.17
N ARG A 290 -7.33 -1.42 7.29
CA ARG A 290 -7.87 -1.14 8.63
C ARG A 290 -8.24 0.34 8.79
N ILE A 291 -7.34 1.25 8.40
CA ILE A 291 -7.59 2.70 8.47
C ILE A 291 -8.80 3.08 7.61
N ILE A 292 -8.81 2.64 6.34
CA ILE A 292 -9.85 3.00 5.38
C ILE A 292 -11.21 2.41 5.80
N LYS A 293 -11.24 1.16 6.24
CA LYS A 293 -12.47 0.51 6.69
C LYS A 293 -13.04 1.17 7.95
N ALA A 294 -12.17 1.54 8.89
CA ALA A 294 -12.59 2.24 10.10
C ALA A 294 -13.15 3.64 9.80
N SER A 295 -12.56 4.39 8.87
CA SER A 295 -12.85 5.82 8.71
C SER A 295 -13.54 6.24 7.41
N SER A 296 -14.08 5.29 6.66
CA SER A 296 -14.85 5.56 5.43
C SER A 296 -15.88 4.46 5.16
N ASN A 297 -16.88 4.78 4.34
CA ASN A 297 -17.87 3.86 3.80
C ASN A 297 -17.62 3.59 2.31
N THR A 298 -18.35 2.63 1.75
CA THR A 298 -18.33 2.38 0.30
C THR A 298 -18.64 3.66 -0.47
N ASN A 299 -17.91 3.90 -1.55
CA ASN A 299 -17.98 5.09 -2.40
C ASN A 299 -17.48 6.42 -1.81
N ASP A 300 -17.05 6.46 -0.55
CA ASP A 300 -16.35 7.64 -0.01
C ASP A 300 -15.04 7.87 -0.78
N ILE A 301 -14.56 9.11 -0.79
CA ILE A 301 -13.35 9.52 -1.52
C ILE A 301 -12.16 9.52 -0.58
N VAL A 302 -11.18 8.67 -0.91
CA VAL A 302 -9.89 8.55 -0.20
C VAL A 302 -8.81 9.31 -0.96
N LEU A 303 -8.11 10.22 -0.31
CA LEU A 303 -6.96 10.93 -0.87
C LEU A 303 -5.67 10.44 -0.21
N ASP A 304 -4.68 10.14 -1.05
CA ASP A 304 -3.29 9.99 -0.64
C ASP A 304 -2.40 10.91 -1.48
N ALA A 305 -1.90 11.96 -0.83
CA ALA A 305 -1.10 13.00 -1.47
C ALA A 305 0.43 12.74 -1.43
N PHE A 306 0.84 11.59 -0.89
CA PHE A 306 2.23 11.11 -0.83
C PHE A 306 2.25 9.63 -1.23
N CYS A 307 1.72 9.35 -2.41
CA CYS A 307 1.13 8.04 -2.66
C CYS A 307 2.14 6.90 -2.89
N GLY A 308 3.37 7.24 -3.33
CA GLY A 308 4.45 6.28 -3.52
C GLY A 308 4.03 5.09 -4.38
N CYS A 309 4.02 3.89 -3.80
CA CYS A 309 3.61 2.66 -4.50
C CYS A 309 2.10 2.39 -4.48
N GLY A 310 1.28 3.32 -3.99
CA GLY A 310 -0.18 3.27 -4.09
C GLY A 310 -0.87 2.28 -3.17
N THR A 311 -0.30 1.95 -2.00
CA THR A 311 -0.94 1.01 -1.06
C THR A 311 -2.31 1.50 -0.62
N ALA A 312 -2.45 2.79 -0.30
CA ALA A 312 -3.73 3.36 0.12
C ALA A 312 -4.80 3.29 -0.99
N LEU A 313 -4.41 3.51 -2.25
CA LEU A 313 -5.30 3.44 -3.42
C LEU A 313 -5.78 2.03 -3.69
N VAL A 314 -4.87 1.05 -3.61
CA VAL A 314 -5.22 -0.37 -3.75
C VAL A 314 -6.19 -0.79 -2.65
N ALA A 315 -5.92 -0.42 -1.39
CA ALA A 315 -6.83 -0.70 -0.29
C ALA A 315 -8.19 -0.03 -0.50
N ALA A 316 -8.23 1.25 -0.89
CA ALA A 316 -9.46 1.98 -1.19
C ALA A 316 -10.25 1.28 -2.31
N GLN A 317 -9.59 0.92 -3.41
CA GLN A 317 -10.19 0.24 -4.55
C GLN A 317 -10.77 -1.13 -4.17
N ASN A 318 -10.01 -1.96 -3.46
CA ASN A 318 -10.46 -3.28 -3.00
C ASN A 318 -11.67 -3.18 -2.06
N LEU A 319 -11.70 -2.13 -1.24
CA LEU A 319 -12.81 -1.84 -0.34
C LEU A 319 -13.99 -1.14 -1.04
N GLY A 320 -13.92 -0.84 -2.35
CA GLY A 320 -15.00 -0.19 -3.09
C GLY A 320 -15.17 1.30 -2.77
N ARG A 321 -14.09 1.97 -2.38
CA ARG A 321 -14.02 3.44 -2.24
C ARG A 321 -13.56 4.09 -3.54
N GLN A 322 -13.85 5.36 -3.70
CA GLN A 322 -13.23 6.20 -4.72
C GLN A 322 -11.88 6.68 -4.18
N TRP A 323 -10.95 7.02 -5.08
CA TRP A 323 -9.62 7.44 -4.64
C TRP A 323 -9.00 8.50 -5.55
N ILE A 324 -8.12 9.31 -4.98
CA ILE A 324 -7.24 10.25 -5.68
C ILE A 324 -5.83 10.01 -5.15
N GLY A 325 -4.88 9.79 -6.06
CA GLY A 325 -3.46 9.65 -5.73
C GLY A 325 -2.67 10.82 -6.27
N ILE A 326 -1.73 11.34 -5.49
CA ILE A 326 -0.77 12.34 -5.95
C ILE A 326 0.64 11.88 -5.58
N ASP A 327 1.53 11.92 -6.55
CA ASP A 327 2.97 11.72 -6.30
C ASP A 327 3.79 12.56 -7.28
N ILE A 328 4.89 13.14 -6.81
CA ILE A 328 5.78 13.93 -7.66
C ILE A 328 6.59 13.05 -8.62
N SER A 329 6.83 11.78 -8.26
CA SER A 329 7.64 10.85 -9.02
C SER A 329 6.83 10.18 -10.13
N PRO A 330 7.21 10.35 -11.40
CA PRO A 330 6.60 9.63 -12.51
C PRO A 330 6.81 8.11 -12.39
N THR A 331 7.95 7.72 -11.79
CA THR A 331 8.24 6.31 -11.50
C THR A 331 7.21 5.75 -10.52
N ALA A 332 6.95 6.45 -9.41
CA ALA A 332 5.92 6.06 -8.45
C ALA A 332 4.55 5.93 -9.13
N CYS A 333 4.18 6.90 -9.97
CA CYS A 333 2.93 6.86 -10.74
C CYS A 333 2.82 5.60 -11.62
N ARG A 334 3.88 5.22 -12.34
CA ARG A 334 3.87 3.99 -13.17
C ARG A 334 3.85 2.70 -12.34
N VAL A 335 4.52 2.68 -11.19
CA VAL A 335 4.43 1.56 -10.24
C VAL A 335 2.99 1.40 -9.75
N MET A 336 2.34 2.50 -9.36
CA MET A 336 0.94 2.52 -8.95
C MET A 336 0.01 2.01 -10.06
N THR A 337 0.18 2.51 -11.28
CA THR A 337 -0.55 2.05 -12.47
C THR A 337 -0.44 0.53 -12.64
N LYS A 338 0.79 0.00 -12.64
CA LYS A 338 1.02 -1.44 -12.79
C LYS A 338 0.36 -2.22 -11.65
N ARG A 339 0.48 -1.74 -10.41
CA ARG A 339 -0.13 -2.38 -9.24
C ARG A 339 -1.66 -2.40 -9.32
N LEU A 340 -2.30 -1.31 -9.71
CA LEU A 340 -3.76 -1.24 -9.90
C LEU A 340 -4.23 -2.17 -11.02
N ARG A 341 -3.45 -2.30 -12.10
CA ARG A 341 -3.72 -3.24 -13.18
C ARG A 341 -3.59 -4.70 -12.73
N ASP A 342 -2.49 -5.03 -12.05
CA ASP A 342 -2.15 -6.42 -11.73
C ASP A 342 -2.98 -6.94 -10.53
N VAL A 343 -3.18 -6.10 -9.51
CA VAL A 343 -3.89 -6.47 -8.27
C VAL A 343 -5.39 -6.20 -8.38
N CYS A 344 -5.77 -4.99 -8.79
CA CYS A 344 -7.18 -4.57 -8.82
C CYS A 344 -7.87 -4.83 -10.17
N LYS A 345 -7.14 -5.34 -11.17
CA LYS A 345 -7.64 -5.59 -12.53
C LYS A 345 -8.23 -4.35 -13.21
N MET A 346 -7.71 -3.17 -12.88
CA MET A 346 -8.16 -1.91 -13.47
C MET A 346 -7.44 -1.62 -14.79
N ARG A 347 -8.09 -0.82 -15.64
CA ARG A 347 -7.62 -0.39 -16.96
C ARG A 347 -7.31 1.11 -16.95
N GLU A 348 -6.10 1.47 -17.32
CA GLU A 348 -5.76 2.87 -17.61
C GLU A 348 -6.38 3.22 -18.96
N SER A 349 -7.46 4.00 -18.97
CA SER A 349 -8.21 4.27 -20.19
C SER A 349 -9.11 5.50 -20.07
N GLU A 350 -8.76 6.55 -20.82
CA GLU A 350 -9.52 7.80 -20.87
C GLU A 350 -11.00 7.60 -21.23
N PRO A 351 -11.36 6.87 -22.32
CA PRO A 351 -12.76 6.77 -22.72
C PRO A 351 -13.59 5.97 -21.72
N LEU A 352 -13.02 4.89 -21.16
CA LEU A 352 -13.71 4.07 -20.16
C LEU A 352 -13.89 4.82 -18.85
N TRP A 353 -12.88 5.60 -18.45
CA TRP A 353 -12.93 6.43 -17.26
C TRP A 353 -13.97 7.57 -17.40
N ARG A 354 -14.02 8.25 -18.57
CA ARG A 354 -15.08 9.24 -18.87
C ARG A 354 -16.48 8.64 -18.90
N ALA A 355 -16.59 7.37 -19.30
CA ALA A 355 -17.83 6.60 -19.20
C ALA A 355 -18.13 6.08 -17.78
N HIS A 356 -17.37 6.52 -16.77
CA HIS A 356 -17.47 6.14 -15.36
C HIS A 356 -17.45 4.62 -15.13
N LYS A 357 -16.67 3.88 -15.92
CA LYS A 357 -16.48 2.44 -15.70
C LYS A 357 -15.71 2.21 -14.40
N THR A 358 -16.21 1.28 -13.59
CA THR A 358 -15.70 1.00 -12.24
C THR A 358 -14.38 0.22 -12.22
N ASP A 359 -13.88 -0.17 -13.38
CA ASP A 359 -12.61 -0.83 -13.58
C ASP A 359 -11.69 0.02 -14.46
N ALA A 360 -11.92 1.33 -14.54
CA ALA A 360 -11.10 2.27 -15.28
C ALA A 360 -10.55 3.39 -14.38
N PHE A 361 -9.35 3.86 -14.70
CA PHE A 361 -8.69 5.00 -14.08
C PHE A 361 -7.86 5.76 -15.11
N VAL A 362 -7.36 6.93 -14.75
CA VAL A 362 -6.48 7.75 -15.60
C VAL A 362 -5.29 8.26 -14.80
N VAL A 363 -4.18 8.46 -15.51
CA VAL A 363 -3.03 9.19 -14.99
C VAL A 363 -2.96 10.55 -15.68
N ARG A 364 -2.74 11.60 -14.90
CA ARG A 364 -2.67 13.00 -15.35
C ARG A 364 -1.29 13.57 -15.04
N ASP A 365 -0.95 14.60 -15.80
CA ASP A 365 0.24 15.43 -15.57
C ASP A 365 1.57 14.66 -15.55
N LEU A 366 1.58 13.43 -16.11
CA LEU A 366 2.82 12.70 -16.35
C LEU A 366 3.74 13.58 -17.21
N PRO A 367 4.96 13.89 -16.74
CA PRO A 367 5.71 15.04 -17.26
C PRO A 367 6.36 14.83 -18.62
N TRP A 368 6.13 13.76 -19.36
CA TRP A 368 7.04 13.38 -20.43
C TRP A 368 6.52 13.71 -21.82
N THR A 369 6.55 14.99 -22.16
CA THR A 369 6.79 15.36 -23.57
C THR A 369 8.25 15.07 -23.91
N ILE A 370 8.58 14.85 -25.19
CA ILE A 370 9.97 14.71 -25.64
C ILE A 370 10.84 15.85 -25.09
N GLU A 371 10.33 17.08 -25.15
CA GLU A 371 11.04 18.28 -24.68
C GLU A 371 11.41 18.21 -23.19
N LYS A 372 10.50 17.72 -22.36
CA LYS A 372 10.75 17.56 -20.92
C LYS A 372 11.68 16.39 -20.62
N LEU A 373 11.58 15.28 -21.36
CA LEU A 373 12.50 14.14 -21.24
C LEU A 373 13.94 14.50 -21.61
N LYS A 374 14.14 15.45 -22.55
CA LYS A 374 15.46 15.97 -22.89
C LYS A 374 16.06 16.86 -21.80
N ALA A 375 15.21 17.50 -21.00
CA ALA A 375 15.63 18.52 -20.04
C ALA A 375 16.00 17.95 -18.66
N ILE A 376 15.61 16.71 -18.35
CA ILE A 376 15.88 16.11 -17.05
C ILE A 376 17.31 15.56 -16.95
N PRO A 377 17.84 15.38 -15.72
CA PRO A 377 19.18 14.83 -15.52
C PRO A 377 19.35 13.46 -16.20
N PRO A 378 20.52 13.17 -16.81
CA PRO A 378 20.76 11.93 -17.54
C PRO A 378 20.43 10.65 -16.74
N PHE A 379 20.82 10.62 -15.47
CA PHE A 379 20.53 9.48 -14.59
C PHE A 379 19.03 9.30 -14.35
N GLU A 380 18.24 10.38 -14.28
CA GLU A 380 16.77 10.28 -14.15
C GLU A 380 16.14 9.79 -15.46
N PHE A 381 16.73 10.15 -16.60
CA PHE A 381 16.26 9.74 -17.93
C PHE A 381 16.52 8.26 -18.19
N GLU A 382 17.73 7.78 -17.89
CA GLU A 382 18.11 6.36 -17.91
C GLU A 382 17.13 5.53 -17.09
N ASN A 383 16.92 5.98 -15.85
CA ASN A 383 16.02 5.38 -14.90
C ASN A 383 14.57 5.34 -15.36
N TRP A 384 14.10 6.41 -16.01
CA TRP A 384 12.77 6.46 -16.61
C TRP A 384 12.64 5.46 -17.75
N ALA A 385 13.59 5.46 -18.69
CA ALA A 385 13.55 4.62 -19.89
C ALA A 385 13.57 3.13 -19.55
N VAL A 386 14.44 2.72 -18.62
CA VAL A 386 14.50 1.31 -18.19
C VAL A 386 13.18 0.87 -17.57
N ILE A 387 12.57 1.69 -16.71
CA ILE A 387 11.30 1.37 -16.06
C ILE A 387 10.15 1.37 -17.07
N ALA A 388 10.15 2.28 -18.03
CA ALA A 388 9.15 2.34 -19.07
C ALA A 388 9.13 1.06 -19.93
N LEU A 389 10.28 0.40 -20.08
CA LEU A 389 10.41 -0.91 -20.72
C LEU A 389 10.11 -2.10 -19.77
N GLY A 390 9.73 -1.85 -18.52
CA GLY A 390 9.50 -2.89 -17.51
C GLY A 390 10.77 -3.54 -16.98
N GLY A 391 11.93 -2.91 -17.19
CA GLY A 391 13.23 -3.35 -16.70
C GLY A 391 13.56 -2.85 -15.30
N ILE A 392 14.72 -3.29 -14.81
CA ILE A 392 15.27 -2.96 -13.49
C ILE A 392 16.61 -2.22 -13.69
N PRO A 393 16.67 -0.90 -13.41
CA PRO A 393 17.87 -0.09 -13.65
C PRO A 393 19.10 -0.46 -12.81
N ASN A 394 20.27 0.04 -13.22
CA ASN A 394 21.54 -0.16 -12.53
C ASN A 394 21.78 0.90 -11.44
N LYS A 395 22.36 0.44 -10.33
CA LYS A 395 22.43 1.16 -9.04
C LYS A 395 23.55 2.19 -8.91
N VAL A 396 24.58 2.09 -9.76
CA VAL A 396 25.84 2.83 -9.64
C VAL A 396 26.32 3.14 -11.06
N GLN A 397 26.55 4.42 -11.36
CA GLN A 397 27.00 4.90 -12.67
C GLN A 397 28.50 4.61 -12.93
N VAL A 398 29.22 4.13 -11.92
CA VAL A 398 30.66 3.84 -11.99
C VAL A 398 30.87 2.34 -12.10
N GLY A 399 31.40 1.88 -13.23
CA GLY A 399 31.67 0.47 -13.49
C GLY A 399 30.45 -0.35 -13.98
N ASP A 400 29.43 0.31 -14.52
CA ASP A 400 28.26 -0.31 -15.17
C ASP A 400 28.60 -1.06 -16.48
N MET A 401 29.79 -0.78 -17.02
CA MET A 401 30.36 -1.41 -18.21
C MET A 401 29.38 -1.40 -19.40
N GLY A 402 28.58 -0.32 -19.52
CA GLY A 402 27.67 -0.06 -20.65
C GLY A 402 26.27 -0.68 -20.55
N ILE A 403 25.81 -1.08 -19.35
CA ILE A 403 24.43 -1.54 -19.10
C ILE A 403 23.76 -0.54 -18.16
N ASP A 404 22.60 0.00 -18.54
CA ASP A 404 21.83 0.92 -17.71
C ASP A 404 20.67 0.22 -16.98
N GLY A 405 20.24 -0.95 -17.48
CA GLY A 405 19.20 -1.75 -16.84
C GLY A 405 19.06 -3.16 -17.40
N ARG A 406 18.16 -3.96 -16.80
CA ARG A 406 17.92 -5.37 -17.18
C ARG A 406 16.44 -5.71 -17.20
N ILE A 407 15.97 -6.39 -18.24
CA ILE A 407 14.61 -6.97 -18.30
C ILE A 407 14.68 -8.47 -18.02
N PHE A 408 13.75 -9.00 -17.22
CA PHE A 408 13.64 -10.43 -16.94
C PHE A 408 12.35 -10.98 -17.58
N PRO A 409 12.41 -12.12 -18.31
CA PRO A 409 11.22 -12.81 -18.82
C PRO A 409 10.27 -13.22 -17.70
N VAL A 410 8.98 -13.28 -18.02
CA VAL A 410 7.93 -13.66 -17.07
C VAL A 410 8.16 -15.08 -16.57
N GLY A 411 8.33 -15.24 -15.25
CA GLY A 411 8.50 -16.54 -14.58
C GLY A 411 9.91 -16.86 -14.09
N THR A 412 10.91 -16.03 -14.41
CA THR A 412 12.30 -16.24 -13.98
C THR A 412 12.59 -15.47 -12.70
N LYS A 413 12.74 -16.16 -11.56
CA LYS A 413 13.16 -15.54 -10.30
C LYS A 413 14.68 -15.35 -10.25
N PRO A 414 15.18 -14.19 -9.82
CA PRO A 414 16.58 -14.02 -9.46
C PRO A 414 16.80 -14.67 -8.08
N SER A 415 17.07 -15.97 -8.07
CA SER A 415 17.55 -16.64 -6.86
C SER A 415 18.70 -17.59 -7.17
N ASP A 416 19.74 -17.40 -6.36
CA ASP A 416 20.83 -18.30 -6.02
C ASP A 416 21.85 -18.64 -7.11
N SER A 417 23.09 -18.27 -6.80
CA SER A 417 24.33 -18.45 -7.56
C SER A 417 24.76 -19.91 -7.77
N ASN A 418 23.81 -20.85 -7.82
CA ASN A 418 24.08 -22.27 -8.01
C ASN A 418 22.99 -23.04 -8.81
N SER A 419 22.13 -22.33 -9.55
CA SER A 419 21.22 -22.96 -10.51
C SER A 419 21.84 -23.00 -11.91
N MET A 420 21.77 -24.16 -12.57
CA MET A 420 22.19 -24.39 -13.96
C MET A 420 21.40 -23.55 -15.00
N PHE A 421 20.39 -22.78 -14.53
CA PHE A 421 19.57 -21.83 -15.30
C PHE A 421 19.79 -20.38 -14.84
N ALA A 422 21.04 -19.99 -14.57
CA ALA A 422 21.40 -18.61 -14.25
C ALA A 422 21.09 -17.66 -15.43
N GLY A 423 19.88 -17.11 -15.45
CA GLY A 423 19.58 -15.75 -15.89
C GLY A 423 19.39 -15.52 -17.38
N ASP A 424 18.23 -15.88 -17.93
CA ASP A 424 17.70 -15.18 -19.10
C ASP A 424 17.31 -13.77 -18.66
N TRP A 425 18.12 -12.78 -19.02
CA TRP A 425 17.80 -11.37 -18.88
C TRP A 425 18.33 -10.60 -20.10
N PHE A 426 17.66 -9.49 -20.41
CA PHE A 426 17.98 -8.65 -21.57
C PHE A 426 18.60 -7.34 -21.09
N PRO A 427 19.86 -7.01 -21.46
CA PRO A 427 20.45 -5.72 -21.16
C PRO A 427 19.67 -4.59 -21.83
N ILE A 428 19.55 -3.48 -21.12
CA ILE A 428 19.09 -2.19 -21.63
C ILE A 428 20.27 -1.22 -21.54
N GLN A 429 20.53 -0.53 -22.64
CA GLN A 429 21.35 0.68 -22.64
C GLN A 429 20.49 1.88 -23.05
N VAL A 430 20.66 3.01 -22.38
CA VAL A 430 19.90 4.23 -22.56
C VAL A 430 20.87 5.37 -22.84
N LYS A 431 20.57 6.16 -23.87
CA LYS A 431 21.34 7.35 -24.19
C LYS A 431 20.41 8.53 -24.40
N GLN A 432 20.59 9.57 -23.59
CA GLN A 432 19.82 10.82 -23.69
C GLN A 432 20.33 11.69 -24.85
N THR A 433 20.23 11.18 -26.08
CA THR A 433 20.67 11.88 -27.30
C THR A 433 19.64 11.79 -28.42
N ASP A 434 19.60 12.83 -29.25
CA ASP A 434 18.77 12.92 -30.45
C ASP A 434 19.21 12.02 -31.59
N ARG A 435 20.46 11.57 -31.56
CA ARG A 435 21.01 10.75 -32.63
C ARG A 435 22.10 9.84 -32.10
N VAL A 436 21.75 8.57 -31.92
CA VAL A 436 22.68 7.47 -31.68
C VAL A 436 23.28 7.03 -33.01
N GLY A 437 24.59 6.87 -33.04
CA GLY A 437 25.35 6.44 -34.23
C GLY A 437 25.96 5.06 -34.07
N ARG A 438 26.59 4.56 -35.14
CA ARG A 438 27.32 3.28 -35.14
C ARG A 438 28.26 3.08 -33.92
N PRO A 439 29.10 4.05 -33.50
CA PRO A 439 30.05 3.82 -32.39
C PRO A 439 29.38 3.45 -31.07
N ASP A 440 28.16 3.95 -30.84
CA ASP A 440 27.38 3.65 -29.64
C ASP A 440 26.85 2.21 -29.67
N ILE A 441 26.41 1.76 -30.85
CA ILE A 441 25.96 0.40 -31.08
C ILE A 441 27.13 -0.58 -30.98
N ASP A 442 28.29 -0.25 -31.57
CA ASP A 442 29.52 -1.05 -31.44
C ASP A 442 29.89 -1.28 -29.96
N GLY A 443 29.75 -0.24 -29.14
CA GLY A 443 29.94 -0.32 -27.70
C GLY A 443 28.97 -1.31 -27.04
N PHE A 444 27.69 -1.26 -27.41
CA PHE A 444 26.68 -2.19 -26.88
C PHE A 444 26.85 -3.62 -27.39
N GLU A 445 27.34 -3.81 -28.62
CA GLU A 445 27.70 -5.13 -29.14
C GLU A 445 28.76 -5.79 -28.27
N ALA A 446 29.83 -5.05 -27.92
CA ALA A 446 30.87 -5.56 -27.03
C ALA A 446 30.30 -5.97 -25.66
N VAL A 447 29.30 -5.25 -25.15
CA VAL A 447 28.57 -5.61 -23.93
C VAL A 447 27.78 -6.91 -24.12
N MET A 448 27.02 -7.01 -25.20
CA MET A 448 26.23 -8.20 -25.55
C MET A 448 27.11 -9.45 -25.71
N GLU A 449 28.28 -9.30 -26.33
CA GLU A 449 29.25 -10.38 -26.49
C GLU A 449 29.91 -10.78 -25.16
N ARG A 450 30.33 -9.79 -24.36
CA ARG A 450 30.96 -10.01 -23.05
C ARG A 450 30.05 -10.74 -22.07
N GLU A 451 28.78 -10.35 -22.03
CA GLU A 451 27.80 -10.89 -21.09
C GLU A 451 27.06 -12.12 -21.63
N ASP A 452 27.39 -12.56 -22.85
CA ASP A 452 26.76 -13.65 -23.60
C ASP A 452 25.23 -13.56 -23.68
N ARG A 453 24.72 -12.42 -24.19
CA ARG A 453 23.28 -12.13 -24.25
C ARG A 453 22.73 -12.26 -25.66
N GLN A 454 21.57 -12.89 -25.79
CA GLN A 454 20.93 -13.16 -27.09
C GLN A 454 20.04 -12.02 -27.58
N ARG A 455 19.47 -11.23 -26.66
CA ARG A 455 18.66 -10.04 -27.00
C ARG A 455 19.00 -8.90 -26.06
N GLY A 456 19.01 -7.67 -26.57
CA GLY A 456 19.20 -6.44 -25.81
C GLY A 456 18.38 -5.30 -26.38
N PHE A 457 18.17 -4.27 -25.57
CA PHE A 457 17.40 -3.08 -25.93
C PHE A 457 18.29 -1.84 -25.83
N PHE A 458 18.21 -0.97 -26.83
CA PHE A 458 18.87 0.33 -26.81
C PHE A 458 17.80 1.40 -26.88
N VAL A 459 17.85 2.40 -26.00
CA VAL A 459 16.88 3.49 -25.93
C VAL A 459 17.52 4.85 -26.19
N ALA A 460 16.92 5.65 -27.07
CA ALA A 460 17.34 7.04 -27.34
C ALA A 460 16.21 7.86 -27.95
N PHE A 461 16.42 9.15 -28.23
CA PHE A 461 15.42 9.97 -28.94
C PHE A 461 15.42 9.73 -30.44
N GLY A 462 16.54 9.26 -31.01
CA GLY A 462 16.65 8.95 -32.43
C GLY A 462 17.91 8.18 -32.80
N TYR A 463 17.91 7.58 -33.98
CA TYR A 463 18.98 6.73 -34.50
C TYR A 463 19.37 7.17 -35.90
N SER A 464 20.65 7.03 -36.23
CA SER A 464 21.14 7.20 -37.59
C SER A 464 20.95 5.92 -38.43
N SER A 465 20.98 6.06 -39.76
CA SER A 465 20.85 4.91 -40.68
C SER A 465 21.96 3.87 -40.51
N ASP A 466 23.17 4.32 -40.18
CA ASP A 466 24.32 3.46 -39.88
C ASP A 466 24.14 2.67 -38.59
N ALA A 467 23.48 3.21 -37.56
CA ALA A 467 23.15 2.45 -36.34
C ALA A 467 22.21 1.27 -36.64
N HIS A 468 21.19 1.49 -37.47
CA HIS A 468 20.30 0.41 -37.93
C HIS A 468 21.03 -0.64 -38.77
N ALA A 469 21.91 -0.20 -39.68
CA ALA A 469 22.70 -1.10 -40.51
C ALA A 469 23.64 -1.97 -39.67
N GLU A 470 24.24 -1.39 -38.63
CA GLU A 470 25.14 -2.11 -37.73
C GLU A 470 24.40 -3.16 -36.89
N CYS A 471 23.25 -2.83 -36.28
CA CYS A 471 22.43 -3.84 -35.59
C CYS A 471 22.04 -5.02 -36.50
N ALA A 472 21.73 -4.75 -37.77
CA ALA A 472 21.42 -5.80 -38.75
C ALA A 472 22.67 -6.63 -39.12
N SER A 473 23.83 -5.99 -39.22
CA SER A 473 25.13 -6.64 -39.44
C SER A 473 25.49 -7.57 -38.26
N PHE A 474 25.39 -7.06 -37.03
CA PHE A 474 25.60 -7.82 -35.80
C PHE A 474 24.70 -9.05 -35.70
N HIS A 475 23.42 -8.89 -36.02
CA HIS A 475 22.48 -10.00 -36.02
C HIS A 475 22.85 -11.09 -37.02
N LYS A 476 23.25 -10.72 -38.25
CA LYS A 476 23.71 -11.69 -39.25
C LYS A 476 24.99 -12.41 -38.83
N ARG A 477 25.90 -11.69 -38.15
CA ARG A 477 27.23 -12.18 -37.77
C ARG A 477 27.19 -13.09 -36.54
N THR A 478 26.29 -12.82 -35.58
CA THR A 478 26.29 -13.47 -34.26
C THR A 478 24.98 -14.19 -33.92
N GLY A 479 23.90 -13.92 -34.64
CA GLY A 479 22.54 -14.37 -34.30
C GLY A 479 21.87 -13.58 -33.17
N ARG A 480 22.59 -12.68 -32.49
CA ARG A 480 22.07 -11.87 -31.36
C ARG A 480 21.26 -10.68 -31.88
N LEU A 481 20.27 -10.21 -31.12
CA LEU A 481 19.38 -9.13 -31.53
C LEU A 481 19.53 -7.90 -30.63
N ILE A 482 19.77 -6.74 -31.22
CA ILE A 482 19.65 -5.44 -30.54
C ILE A 482 18.41 -4.75 -31.09
N LYS A 483 17.42 -4.49 -30.23
CA LYS A 483 16.21 -3.75 -30.58
C LYS A 483 16.40 -2.29 -30.20
N LEU A 484 16.43 -1.43 -31.21
CA LEU A 484 16.42 0.02 -31.05
C LEU A 484 14.99 0.49 -30.73
N LEU A 485 14.83 1.34 -29.73
CA LEU A 485 13.55 1.90 -29.28
C LEU A 485 13.70 3.41 -29.07
N THR A 486 12.90 4.17 -29.80
CA THR A 486 12.84 5.62 -29.60
C THR A 486 12.00 5.96 -28.37
N VAL A 487 12.31 7.07 -27.73
CA VAL A 487 11.50 7.64 -26.66
C VAL A 487 10.04 7.84 -27.10
N GLN A 488 9.81 8.27 -28.34
CA GLN A 488 8.47 8.44 -28.89
C GLN A 488 7.72 7.10 -28.95
N GLU A 489 8.36 6.04 -29.45
CA GLU A 489 7.79 4.68 -29.48
C GLU A 489 7.48 4.11 -28.08
N ILE A 490 8.20 4.55 -27.05
CA ILE A 490 7.94 4.18 -25.65
C ILE A 490 6.73 4.95 -25.11
N LEU A 491 6.61 6.24 -25.43
CA LEU A 491 5.49 7.09 -25.01
C LEU A 491 4.17 6.69 -25.68
N ASP A 492 4.21 6.22 -26.93
CA ASP A 492 3.03 5.87 -27.72
C ASP A 492 2.50 4.43 -27.45
N GLU A 493 3.14 3.69 -26.53
CA GLU A 493 2.77 2.32 -26.10
C GLU A 493 2.64 1.25 -27.21
N GLU A 494 3.04 1.51 -28.47
CA GLU A 494 2.89 0.56 -29.59
C GLU A 494 3.62 -0.79 -29.37
N HIS A 495 4.52 -0.88 -28.39
CA HIS A 495 5.41 -2.01 -28.18
C HIS A 495 5.00 -2.99 -27.05
N VAL A 496 4.07 -2.63 -26.15
CA VAL A 496 3.75 -3.48 -24.98
C VAL A 496 2.91 -4.72 -25.36
N GLN A 497 2.28 -4.75 -26.54
CA GLN A 497 1.48 -5.90 -26.98
C GLN A 497 2.25 -6.93 -27.84
N LYS A 498 3.52 -6.68 -28.21
CA LYS A 498 4.29 -7.53 -29.14
C LYS A 498 5.69 -7.93 -28.66
N MET A 499 6.04 -7.62 -27.40
CA MET A 499 7.19 -8.23 -26.70
C MET A 499 6.84 -9.64 -26.23
#